data_AF-A0A377PPR2-F1
#
_entry.id   AF-A0A377PPR2-F1
#
_cell.length_a   1.000
_cell.length_b   1.000
_cell.length_c   1.000
_cell.angle_alpha   90.00
_cell.angle_beta   90.00
_cell.angle_gamma   90.00
#
_symmetry.space_group_name_H-M   'P 1'
#
loop_
_entity.id
_entity.type
_entity.pdbx_description
1 polymer ?
#
loop_
_entity_poly.entity_id
_entity_poly.type
_entity_poly.pdbx_seq_one_letter_code
_entity_poly.pdbx_strand_id
1 'polypeptide(L)'
;MSGGSVLYIVGEGGIGVPRRIKAWENVYNDAVPLDNFYLVNRPVFPVRPDEANQVVIAAKQVEATTGEPVKFIVIDTLARCFGGNDENDARDMGAFIEGCDLIKRETGATLLVVHHSGKDEGKGARGSSAFRAALDAEFHVKREGDGGALVLTCTKMKDSEEQPQRAYDLRTAELFTDDDGELICSLVVIDVPREAKDEDPELSVVANLSKNHTALWQCIRSRTASGEDCTRALLRDDMIAMLGDNGRRGFNRWLEKLERDELIKIDGDEVSPLGRLER
;
A
#
# COMPACT_ATOMS: atom_id res chain seq x y z
N MET A 1 17.89 -21.53 -10.47
CA MET A 1 17.02 -20.80 -11.42
C MET A 1 17.74 -19.51 -11.70
N SER A 2 18.13 -19.23 -12.95
CA SER A 2 18.55 -17.87 -13.30
C SER A 2 17.33 -16.96 -13.19
N GLY A 3 17.50 -15.76 -12.64
CA GLY A 3 16.42 -14.78 -12.54
C GLY A 3 16.13 -14.18 -13.92
N GLY A 4 14.86 -13.87 -14.20
CA GLY A 4 14.49 -13.18 -15.44
C GLY A 4 14.74 -11.67 -15.35
N SER A 5 14.68 -11.01 -16.51
CA SER A 5 14.77 -9.55 -16.62
C SER A 5 13.48 -8.86 -16.16
N VAL A 6 13.60 -7.60 -15.74
CA VAL A 6 12.50 -6.72 -15.32
C VAL A 6 12.38 -5.57 -16.30
N LEU A 7 11.16 -5.27 -16.74
CA LEU A 7 10.83 -4.08 -17.53
C LEU A 7 9.94 -3.15 -16.71
N TYR A 8 10.41 -1.95 -16.40
CA TYR A 8 9.72 -0.97 -15.57
C TYR A 8 9.32 0.25 -16.40
N ILE A 9 8.01 0.45 -16.58
CA ILE A 9 7.42 1.54 -17.35
C ILE A 9 7.10 2.69 -16.40
N VAL A 10 7.79 3.82 -16.58
CA VAL A 10 7.66 5.02 -15.75
C VAL A 10 6.79 6.07 -16.44
N GLY A 11 5.51 6.07 -16.13
CA GLY A 11 4.50 7.00 -16.65
C GLY A 11 4.59 8.42 -16.09
N GLU A 12 5.11 8.62 -14.88
CA GLU A 12 5.19 9.95 -14.23
C GLU A 12 6.45 10.76 -14.59
N GLY A 13 7.42 10.15 -15.28
CA GLY A 13 8.71 10.77 -15.57
C GLY A 13 9.86 10.17 -14.75
N GLY A 14 10.96 9.87 -15.44
CA GLY A 14 12.01 8.97 -14.97
C GLY A 14 13.16 9.57 -14.17
N ILE A 15 13.05 10.76 -13.58
CA ILE A 15 14.21 11.38 -12.87
C ILE A 15 14.45 10.70 -11.51
N GLY A 16 13.39 10.36 -10.78
CA GLY A 16 13.51 9.78 -9.44
C GLY A 16 13.84 8.28 -9.43
N VAL A 17 13.45 7.54 -10.46
CA VAL A 17 13.61 6.07 -10.50
C VAL A 17 15.08 5.64 -10.55
N PRO A 18 15.97 6.21 -11.41
CA PRO A 18 17.39 5.88 -11.40
C PRO A 18 18.06 6.13 -10.06
N ARG A 19 17.67 7.18 -9.33
CA ARG A 19 18.19 7.45 -7.97
C ARG A 19 17.79 6.35 -6.99
N ARG A 20 16.54 5.86 -7.06
CA ARG A 20 16.06 4.75 -6.24
C ARG A 20 16.74 3.43 -6.57
N ILE A 21 16.96 3.15 -7.87
CA ILE A 21 17.72 1.97 -8.32
C ILE A 21 19.14 2.06 -7.77
N LYS A 22 19.83 3.20 -7.94
CA LYS A 22 21.20 3.36 -7.46
C LYS A 22 21.31 3.21 -5.94
N ALA A 23 20.34 3.73 -5.20
CA ALA A 23 20.26 3.57 -3.76
C ALA A 23 20.13 2.10 -3.37
N TRP A 24 19.27 1.35 -4.07
CA TRP A 24 19.10 -0.08 -3.87
C TRP A 24 20.38 -0.85 -4.21
N GLU A 25 21.04 -0.55 -5.34
CA GLU A 25 22.31 -1.15 -5.73
C GLU A 25 23.40 -0.96 -4.67
N ASN A 26 23.55 0.27 -4.18
CA ASN A 26 24.54 0.60 -3.14
C ASN A 26 24.30 -0.16 -1.83
N VAL A 27 23.04 -0.48 -1.54
CA VAL A 27 22.60 -1.05 -0.27
C VAL A 27 22.52 -2.58 -0.30
N TYR A 28 22.09 -3.17 -1.42
CA TYR A 28 21.74 -4.58 -1.55
C TYR A 28 22.44 -5.31 -2.70
N ASN A 29 23.17 -4.59 -3.56
CA ASN A 29 23.88 -5.19 -4.70
C ASN A 29 25.36 -4.83 -4.71
N ASP A 30 25.97 -4.61 -3.55
CA ASP A 30 27.39 -4.28 -3.40
C ASP A 30 27.85 -3.09 -4.29
N ALA A 31 26.95 -2.13 -4.52
CA ALA A 31 27.12 -1.00 -5.43
C ALA A 31 27.37 -1.36 -6.91
N VAL A 32 27.14 -2.62 -7.29
CA VAL A 32 27.19 -3.11 -8.67
C VAL A 32 25.89 -2.73 -9.40
N PRO A 33 25.95 -2.17 -10.61
CA PRO A 33 24.77 -1.88 -11.40
C PRO A 33 23.94 -3.14 -11.73
N LEU A 34 22.62 -3.01 -11.73
CA LEU A 34 21.73 -4.07 -12.22
C LEU A 34 21.86 -4.20 -13.75
N ASP A 35 22.07 -5.43 -14.23
CA ASP A 35 22.15 -5.76 -15.67
C ASP A 35 20.84 -6.34 -16.24
N ASN A 36 19.88 -6.63 -15.36
CA ASN A 36 18.60 -7.25 -15.69
C ASN A 36 17.39 -6.34 -15.42
N PHE A 37 17.60 -5.03 -15.21
CA PHE A 37 16.52 -4.06 -14.92
C PHE A 37 16.47 -2.96 -15.98
N TYR A 38 15.36 -2.88 -16.72
CA TYR A 38 15.20 -2.03 -17.89
C TYR A 38 14.10 -0.98 -17.68
N LEU A 39 14.39 0.28 -18.02
CA LEU A 39 13.46 1.40 -17.88
C LEU A 39 12.83 1.81 -19.21
N VAL A 40 11.51 2.00 -19.22
CA VAL A 40 10.79 2.72 -20.26
C VAL A 40 10.37 4.07 -19.67
N ASN A 41 11.12 5.12 -19.97
CA ASN A 41 10.97 6.47 -19.39
C ASN A 41 9.83 7.29 -20.05
N ARG A 42 8.71 6.64 -20.36
CA ARG A 42 7.51 7.28 -20.90
C ARG A 42 6.28 6.45 -20.50
N PRO A 43 5.09 7.07 -20.43
CA PRO A 43 3.87 6.29 -20.35
C PRO A 43 3.72 5.40 -21.58
N VAL A 44 3.11 4.25 -21.35
CA VAL A 44 2.63 3.33 -22.37
C VAL A 44 1.15 3.13 -22.09
N PHE A 45 0.33 3.09 -23.13
CA PHE A 45 -1.12 2.97 -22.99
C PHE A 45 -1.59 1.57 -23.43
N PRO A 46 -1.81 0.60 -22.52
CA PRO A 46 -2.22 -0.77 -22.89
C PRO A 46 -3.53 -0.82 -23.68
N VAL A 47 -4.41 0.16 -23.48
CA VAL A 47 -5.66 0.34 -24.24
C VAL A 47 -5.43 0.52 -25.76
N ARG A 48 -4.21 0.85 -26.18
CA ARG A 48 -3.82 0.99 -27.59
C ARG A 48 -3.05 -0.26 -28.02
N PRO A 49 -3.59 -1.08 -28.94
CA PRO A 49 -2.94 -2.34 -29.33
C PRO A 49 -1.53 -2.19 -29.87
N ASP A 50 -1.23 -1.11 -30.59
CA ASP A 50 0.11 -0.80 -31.09
C ASP A 50 1.09 -0.57 -29.94
N GLU A 51 0.70 0.20 -28.91
CA GLU A 51 1.55 0.45 -27.74
C GLU A 51 1.75 -0.80 -26.87
N ALA A 52 0.70 -1.61 -26.67
CA ALA A 52 0.83 -2.89 -26.00
C ALA A 52 1.81 -3.82 -26.74
N ASN A 53 1.74 -3.87 -28.08
CA ASN A 53 2.67 -4.62 -28.90
C ASN A 53 4.12 -4.09 -28.81
N GLN A 54 4.32 -2.78 -28.64
CA GLN A 54 5.66 -2.22 -28.40
C GLN A 54 6.27 -2.73 -27.09
N VAL A 55 5.47 -2.95 -26.03
CA VAL A 55 5.98 -3.58 -24.79
C VAL A 55 6.45 -5.01 -25.06
N VAL A 56 5.68 -5.77 -25.83
CA VAL A 56 6.04 -7.15 -26.22
C VAL A 56 7.34 -7.16 -27.03
N ILE A 57 7.49 -6.24 -27.98
CA ILE A 57 8.72 -6.10 -28.78
C ILE A 57 9.90 -5.75 -27.88
N ALA A 58 9.74 -4.79 -26.97
CA ALA A 58 10.79 -4.41 -26.03
C ALA A 58 11.22 -5.58 -25.14
N ALA A 59 10.27 -6.37 -24.62
CA ALA A 59 10.56 -7.56 -23.83
C ALA A 59 11.35 -8.61 -24.61
N LYS A 60 10.99 -8.87 -25.87
CA LYS A 60 11.71 -9.79 -26.77
C LYS A 60 13.10 -9.26 -27.14
N GLN A 61 13.27 -7.94 -27.25
CA GLN A 61 14.57 -7.33 -27.50
C GLN A 61 15.51 -7.48 -26.30
N VAL A 62 14.99 -7.32 -25.07
CA VAL A 62 15.75 -7.59 -23.84
C VAL A 62 16.19 -9.05 -23.81
N GLU A 63 15.30 -10.00 -24.09
CA GLU A 63 15.63 -11.43 -24.16
C GLU A 63 16.71 -11.72 -25.21
N ALA A 64 16.57 -11.17 -26.43
CA ALA A 64 17.54 -11.35 -27.49
C ALA A 64 18.92 -10.76 -27.16
N THR A 65 18.96 -9.68 -26.35
CA THR A 65 20.21 -8.99 -25.98
C THR A 65 20.91 -9.67 -24.81
N THR A 66 20.15 -10.17 -23.84
CA THR A 66 20.69 -10.70 -22.57
C THR A 66 20.74 -12.22 -22.51
N GLY A 67 19.96 -12.91 -23.36
CA GLY A 67 19.70 -14.35 -23.25
C GLY A 67 18.68 -14.71 -22.18
N GLU A 68 18.17 -13.74 -21.41
CA GLU A 68 17.23 -13.96 -20.30
C GLU A 68 15.86 -13.31 -20.59
N PRO A 69 14.76 -14.06 -20.50
CA PRO A 69 13.42 -13.53 -20.77
C PRO A 69 13.01 -12.49 -19.73
N VAL A 70 12.18 -11.52 -20.15
CA VAL A 70 11.48 -10.65 -19.19
C VAL A 70 10.45 -11.47 -18.43
N LYS A 71 10.56 -11.53 -17.11
CA LYS A 71 9.63 -12.26 -16.24
C LYS A 71 8.75 -11.35 -15.40
N PHE A 72 9.09 -10.07 -15.32
CA PHE A 72 8.32 -9.10 -14.55
C PHE A 72 8.22 -7.76 -15.28
N ILE A 73 7.01 -7.23 -15.38
CA ILE A 73 6.71 -5.96 -16.01
C ILE A 73 5.97 -5.08 -15.00
N VAL A 74 6.46 -3.87 -14.79
CA VAL A 74 5.81 -2.88 -13.91
C VAL A 74 5.24 -1.74 -14.75
N ILE A 75 3.97 -1.40 -14.53
CA ILE A 75 3.31 -0.20 -15.06
C ILE A 75 3.11 0.79 -13.92
N ASP A 76 3.91 1.85 -13.90
CA ASP A 76 3.92 2.85 -12.83
C ASP A 76 3.62 4.26 -13.38
N THR A 77 2.41 4.79 -13.32
CA THR A 77 1.19 4.32 -12.63
C THR A 77 0.05 4.05 -13.61
N LEU A 78 -1.00 3.36 -13.16
CA LEU A 78 -2.25 3.18 -13.91
C LEU A 78 -2.73 4.51 -14.50
N ALA A 79 -2.83 5.55 -13.69
CA ALA A 79 -3.39 6.85 -14.10
C ALA A 79 -2.60 7.51 -15.25
N ARG A 80 -1.27 7.37 -15.24
CA ARG A 80 -0.42 7.89 -16.33
C ARG A 80 -0.42 7.01 -17.56
N CYS A 81 -0.73 5.73 -17.41
CA CYS A 81 -0.74 4.73 -18.47
C CYS A 81 -2.17 4.38 -18.94
N PHE A 82 -3.21 5.09 -18.46
CA PHE A 82 -4.60 4.78 -18.78
C PHE A 82 -5.04 5.25 -20.17
N GLY A 83 -4.44 6.34 -20.67
CA GLY A 83 -4.63 6.80 -22.06
C GLY A 83 -5.70 7.86 -22.27
N GLY A 84 -6.08 8.60 -21.22
CA GLY A 84 -7.08 9.68 -21.30
C GLY A 84 -8.54 9.22 -21.24
N ASN A 85 -8.75 7.94 -20.93
CA ASN A 85 -10.06 7.33 -20.73
C ASN A 85 -10.59 7.58 -19.29
N ASP A 86 -11.83 7.19 -18.99
CA ASP A 86 -12.40 7.30 -17.64
C ASP A 86 -12.11 6.05 -16.79
N GLU A 87 -11.25 6.18 -15.78
CA GLU A 87 -10.87 5.08 -14.86
C GLU A 87 -12.06 4.47 -14.09
N ASN A 88 -13.19 5.19 -14.01
CA ASN A 88 -14.41 4.72 -13.36
C ASN A 88 -15.34 3.98 -14.33
N ASP A 89 -15.16 4.14 -15.64
CA ASP A 89 -15.97 3.45 -16.63
C ASP A 89 -15.51 1.99 -16.77
N ALA A 90 -16.46 1.07 -16.67
CA ALA A 90 -16.17 -0.36 -16.71
C ALA A 90 -15.71 -0.85 -18.09
N ARG A 91 -16.14 -0.20 -19.18
CA ARG A 91 -15.71 -0.54 -20.53
C ARG A 91 -14.28 -0.07 -20.76
N ASP A 92 -13.96 1.16 -20.39
CA ASP A 92 -12.61 1.72 -20.53
C ASP A 92 -11.60 0.94 -19.67
N MET A 93 -11.97 0.61 -18.43
CA MET A 93 -11.16 -0.26 -17.57
C MET A 93 -11.01 -1.67 -18.16
N GLY A 94 -12.09 -2.22 -18.73
CA GLY A 94 -12.06 -3.50 -19.45
C GLY A 94 -11.02 -3.51 -20.58
N ALA A 95 -10.99 -2.46 -21.41
CA ALA A 95 -10.01 -2.31 -22.48
C ALA A 95 -8.56 -2.23 -21.94
N PHE A 96 -8.35 -1.56 -20.80
CA PHE A 96 -7.03 -1.51 -20.17
C PHE A 96 -6.59 -2.90 -19.69
N ILE A 97 -7.49 -3.67 -19.08
CA ILE A 97 -7.25 -5.04 -18.63
C ILE A 97 -6.93 -5.95 -19.83
N GLU A 98 -7.70 -5.86 -20.92
CA GLU A 98 -7.44 -6.63 -22.15
C GLU A 98 -6.05 -6.34 -22.73
N GLY A 99 -5.62 -5.08 -22.73
CA GLY A 99 -4.28 -4.69 -23.13
C GLY A 99 -3.19 -5.28 -22.23
N CYS A 100 -3.40 -5.27 -20.91
CA CYS A 100 -2.49 -5.92 -19.96
C CYS A 100 -2.43 -7.44 -20.16
N ASP A 101 -3.58 -8.09 -20.41
CA ASP A 101 -3.67 -9.52 -20.66
C ASP A 101 -2.98 -9.93 -21.96
N LEU A 102 -3.04 -9.08 -23.00
CA LEU A 102 -2.23 -9.25 -24.21
C LEU A 102 -0.74 -9.27 -23.86
N ILE A 103 -0.24 -8.29 -23.12
CA ILE A 103 1.17 -8.19 -22.73
C ILE A 103 1.59 -9.44 -21.93
N LYS A 104 0.81 -9.84 -20.92
CA LYS A 104 1.08 -11.04 -20.12
C LYS A 104 1.14 -12.30 -20.98
N ARG A 105 0.16 -12.49 -21.87
CA ARG A 105 0.07 -13.70 -22.71
C ARG A 105 1.25 -13.81 -23.68
N GLU A 106 1.64 -12.71 -24.31
CA GLU A 106 2.70 -12.72 -25.34
C GLU A 106 4.11 -12.76 -24.75
N THR A 107 4.29 -12.35 -23.49
CA THR A 107 5.60 -12.34 -22.81
C THR A 107 5.77 -13.47 -21.79
N GLY A 108 4.67 -14.01 -21.26
CA GLY A 108 4.69 -14.92 -20.11
C GLY A 108 5.15 -14.27 -18.80
N ALA A 109 5.24 -12.95 -18.75
CA ALA A 109 5.67 -12.19 -17.58
C ALA A 109 4.52 -11.93 -16.60
N THR A 110 4.85 -11.81 -15.32
CA THR A 110 3.96 -11.21 -14.32
C THR A 110 3.90 -9.71 -14.53
N LEU A 111 2.71 -9.12 -14.45
CA LEU A 111 2.50 -7.69 -14.63
C LEU A 111 1.99 -7.07 -13.32
N LEU A 112 2.72 -6.09 -12.80
CA LEU A 112 2.35 -5.29 -11.63
C LEU A 112 1.93 -3.89 -12.09
N VAL A 113 0.77 -3.42 -11.62
CA VAL A 113 0.30 -2.06 -11.88
C VAL A 113 0.32 -1.27 -10.59
N VAL A 114 1.04 -0.15 -10.56
CA VAL A 114 1.00 0.80 -9.44
C VAL A 114 -0.24 1.68 -9.60
N HIS A 115 -1.08 1.69 -8.58
CA HIS A 115 -2.35 2.41 -8.61
C HIS A 115 -2.49 3.27 -7.36
N HIS A 116 -2.86 4.53 -7.54
CA HIS A 116 -3.20 5.43 -6.44
C HIS A 116 -4.47 4.99 -5.72
N SER A 117 -4.49 5.15 -4.40
CA SER A 117 -5.70 4.99 -3.60
C SER A 117 -6.74 6.06 -3.98
N GLY A 118 -8.02 5.71 -3.82
CA GLY A 118 -9.11 6.66 -3.95
C GLY A 118 -9.10 7.69 -2.81
N LYS A 119 -9.87 8.77 -2.97
CA LYS A 119 -10.00 9.82 -1.92
C LYS A 119 -10.60 9.30 -0.60
N ASP A 120 -11.32 8.17 -0.63
CA ASP A 120 -11.89 7.52 0.54
C ASP A 120 -11.03 6.29 0.90
N GLU A 121 -10.14 6.41 1.89
CA GLU A 121 -9.31 5.30 2.36
C GLU A 121 -10.14 4.09 2.83
N GLY A 122 -11.37 4.33 3.30
CA GLY A 122 -12.32 3.29 3.70
C GLY A 122 -13.01 2.55 2.56
N LYS A 123 -12.90 3.01 1.30
CA LYS A 123 -13.53 2.39 0.12
C LYS A 123 -12.55 1.68 -0.82
N GLY A 124 -11.25 1.70 -0.51
CA GLY A 124 -10.22 1.01 -1.29
C GLY A 124 -9.64 1.83 -2.46
N ALA A 125 -9.03 1.14 -3.42
CA ALA A 125 -8.42 1.76 -4.61
C ALA A 125 -9.44 2.53 -5.45
N ARG A 126 -8.98 3.57 -6.17
CA ARG A 126 -9.82 4.34 -7.10
C ARG A 126 -10.26 3.45 -8.27
N GLY A 127 -11.36 3.80 -8.95
CA GLY A 127 -11.70 3.25 -10.26
C GLY A 127 -12.76 2.13 -10.24
N SER A 128 -12.96 1.54 -11.41
CA SER A 128 -14.02 0.54 -11.64
C SER A 128 -13.82 -0.73 -10.82
N SER A 129 -14.90 -1.28 -10.25
CA SER A 129 -14.91 -2.59 -9.60
C SER A 129 -14.44 -3.73 -10.52
N ALA A 130 -14.54 -3.53 -11.84
CA ALA A 130 -13.99 -4.42 -12.86
C ALA A 130 -12.46 -4.59 -12.72
N PHE A 131 -11.73 -3.53 -12.35
CA PHE A 131 -10.29 -3.61 -12.13
C PHE A 131 -9.96 -4.55 -10.99
N ARG A 132 -10.57 -4.30 -9.82
CA ARG A 132 -10.40 -5.16 -8.64
C ARG A 132 -10.77 -6.61 -8.96
N ALA A 133 -11.82 -6.87 -9.74
CA ALA A 133 -12.23 -8.22 -10.12
C ALA A 133 -11.17 -8.96 -10.95
N ALA A 134 -10.45 -8.26 -11.83
CA ALA A 134 -9.44 -8.84 -12.72
C ALA A 134 -8.08 -9.14 -12.05
N LEU A 135 -7.77 -8.55 -10.89
CA LEU A 135 -6.50 -8.75 -10.20
C LEU A 135 -6.39 -10.15 -9.58
N ASP A 136 -5.23 -10.80 -9.68
CA ASP A 136 -4.94 -12.04 -8.95
C ASP A 136 -4.57 -11.76 -7.49
N ALA A 137 -3.82 -10.67 -7.25
CA ALA A 137 -3.49 -10.15 -5.93
C ALA A 137 -3.57 -8.62 -5.91
N GLU A 138 -3.98 -8.05 -4.79
CA GLU A 138 -3.98 -6.62 -4.54
C GLU A 138 -3.32 -6.33 -3.20
N PHE A 139 -2.40 -5.37 -3.19
CA PHE A 139 -1.75 -4.90 -1.99
C PHE A 139 -1.94 -3.40 -1.85
N HIS A 140 -2.38 -2.97 -0.67
CA HIS A 140 -2.45 -1.58 -0.29
C HIS A 140 -1.20 -1.20 0.50
N VAL A 141 -0.56 -0.09 0.10
CA VAL A 141 0.63 0.46 0.76
C VAL A 141 0.27 1.80 1.39
N LYS A 142 0.45 1.93 2.71
CA LYS A 142 0.29 3.19 3.43
C LYS A 142 1.54 3.50 4.25
N ARG A 143 1.73 4.76 4.66
CA ARG A 143 2.75 5.09 5.66
C ARG A 143 2.28 4.70 7.06
N GLU A 144 3.20 4.24 7.90
CA GLU A 144 2.96 4.00 9.31
C GLU A 144 3.21 5.28 10.13
N GLY A 145 2.13 6.01 10.46
CA GLY A 145 2.20 7.27 11.18
C GLY A 145 3.20 8.26 10.56
N ASP A 146 3.86 9.04 11.42
CA ASP A 146 4.91 9.98 11.02
C ASP A 146 6.31 9.31 10.91
N GLY A 147 6.42 8.04 11.31
CA GLY A 147 7.69 7.31 11.44
C GLY A 147 8.31 6.86 10.12
N GLY A 148 7.65 7.11 8.99
CA GLY A 148 8.21 6.93 7.65
C GLY A 148 8.22 5.50 7.11
N ALA A 149 7.92 4.49 7.93
CA ALA A 149 7.79 3.10 7.51
C ALA A 149 6.58 2.89 6.57
N LEU A 150 6.60 1.81 5.79
CA LEU A 150 5.53 1.42 4.88
C LEU A 150 4.78 0.22 5.45
N VAL A 151 3.47 0.32 5.57
CA VAL A 151 2.58 -0.79 5.90
C VAL A 151 2.02 -1.37 4.60
N LEU A 152 2.27 -2.66 4.38
CA LEU A 152 1.77 -3.46 3.27
C LEU A 152 0.61 -4.33 3.77
N THR A 153 -0.57 -4.14 3.19
CA THR A 153 -1.77 -4.93 3.48
C THR A 153 -2.18 -5.70 2.23
N CYS A 154 -2.29 -7.02 2.33
CA CYS A 154 -2.95 -7.82 1.30
C CYS A 154 -4.45 -7.56 1.37
N THR A 155 -5.01 -6.92 0.35
CA THR A 155 -6.43 -6.56 0.30
C THR A 155 -7.22 -7.43 -0.66
N LYS A 156 -6.55 -8.24 -1.49
CA LYS A 156 -7.16 -9.30 -2.30
C LYS A 156 -6.14 -10.39 -2.55
N MET A 157 -6.56 -11.65 -2.43
CA MET A 157 -5.83 -12.82 -2.91
C MET A 157 -6.83 -13.81 -3.52
N LYS A 158 -6.58 -14.26 -4.76
CA LYS A 158 -7.54 -15.11 -5.48
C LYS A 158 -7.46 -16.58 -5.09
N ASP A 159 -6.27 -17.18 -5.23
CA ASP A 159 -6.05 -18.64 -5.11
C ASP A 159 -5.33 -19.03 -3.82
N SER A 160 -5.34 -18.14 -2.80
CA SER A 160 -4.68 -18.34 -1.51
C SER A 160 -5.28 -17.43 -0.44
N GLU A 161 -4.97 -17.69 0.83
CA GLU A 161 -5.33 -16.80 1.94
C GLU A 161 -4.60 -15.46 1.83
N GLU A 162 -5.27 -14.40 2.29
CA GLU A 162 -4.67 -13.07 2.37
C GLU A 162 -3.51 -13.08 3.38
N GLN A 163 -2.37 -12.57 2.93
CA GLN A 163 -1.18 -12.51 3.77
C GLN A 163 -1.37 -11.49 4.90
N PRO A 164 -0.84 -11.75 6.10
CA PRO A 164 -0.98 -10.83 7.22
C PRO A 164 -0.30 -9.50 6.90
N GLN A 165 -0.88 -8.42 7.42
CA GLN A 165 -0.31 -7.08 7.27
C GLN A 165 1.09 -7.02 7.89
N ARG A 166 2.01 -6.35 7.20
CA ARG A 166 3.39 -6.15 7.67
C ARG A 166 3.83 -4.71 7.46
N ALA A 167 4.67 -4.21 8.35
CA ALA A 167 5.37 -2.96 8.18
C ALA A 167 6.84 -3.20 7.82
N TYR A 168 7.37 -2.30 6.99
CA TYR A 168 8.75 -2.29 6.51
C TYR A 168 9.35 -0.91 6.74
N ASP A 169 10.44 -0.87 7.48
CA ASP A 169 11.14 0.39 7.74
C ASP A 169 11.91 0.86 6.50
N LEU A 170 12.10 2.16 6.38
CA LEU A 170 12.92 2.76 5.33
C LEU A 170 14.23 3.26 5.95
N ARG A 171 15.34 3.07 5.24
CA ARG A 171 16.61 3.71 5.55
C ARG A 171 17.05 4.66 4.45
N THR A 172 17.70 5.74 4.85
CA THR A 172 18.35 6.67 3.93
C THR A 172 19.62 6.03 3.36
N ALA A 173 19.77 6.11 2.05
CA ALA A 173 20.98 5.75 1.33
C ALA A 173 21.56 7.01 0.68
N GLU A 174 22.83 7.27 0.97
CA GLU A 174 23.60 8.36 0.38
C GLU A 174 24.03 7.96 -1.04
N LEU A 175 23.85 8.86 -2.01
CA LEU A 175 24.14 8.58 -3.42
C LEU A 175 25.42 9.27 -3.87
N PHE A 176 25.41 10.60 -3.86
CA PHE A 176 26.53 11.45 -4.26
C PHE A 176 26.33 12.86 -3.72
N THR A 177 27.40 13.64 -3.70
CA THR A 177 27.34 15.09 -3.49
C THR A 177 27.32 15.77 -4.86
N ASP A 178 26.40 16.70 -5.07
CA ASP A 178 26.32 17.45 -6.33
C ASP A 178 27.34 18.62 -6.38
N ASP A 179 27.30 19.38 -7.48
CA ASP A 179 28.24 20.46 -7.74
C ASP A 179 28.11 21.63 -6.75
N ASP A 180 26.95 21.76 -6.09
CA ASP A 180 26.67 22.79 -5.07
C ASP A 180 27.09 22.33 -3.65
N GLY A 181 27.58 21.09 -3.51
CA GLY A 181 27.97 20.50 -2.24
C GLY A 181 26.80 19.88 -1.46
N GLU A 182 25.63 19.72 -2.08
CA GLU A 182 24.47 19.11 -1.45
C GLU A 182 24.55 17.58 -1.54
N LEU A 183 24.35 16.91 -0.40
CA LEU A 183 24.29 15.45 -0.35
C LEU A 183 22.93 14.97 -0.88
N ILE A 184 22.97 14.28 -2.01
CA ILE A 184 21.80 13.66 -2.62
C ILE A 184 21.59 12.28 -1.99
N CYS A 185 20.40 12.10 -1.42
CA CYS A 185 19.97 10.86 -0.78
C CYS A 185 18.72 10.28 -1.44
N SER A 186 18.47 9.00 -1.19
CA SER A 186 17.20 8.33 -1.48
C SER A 186 16.83 7.39 -0.33
N LEU A 187 15.60 6.88 -0.33
CA LEU A 187 15.15 5.87 0.62
C LEU A 187 15.26 4.47 0.01
N VAL A 188 15.58 3.49 0.86
CA VAL A 188 15.57 2.06 0.53
C VAL A 188 14.80 1.32 1.62
N VAL A 189 13.99 0.36 1.21
CA VAL A 189 13.24 -0.53 2.12
C VAL A 189 14.21 -1.44 2.86
N ILE A 190 14.05 -1.57 4.18
CA ILE A 190 14.67 -2.63 4.96
C ILE A 190 13.80 -3.88 4.80
N ASP A 191 14.29 -4.88 4.07
CA ASP A 191 13.57 -6.13 3.79
C ASP A 191 13.56 -7.08 5.02
N VAL A 192 13.04 -6.57 6.13
CA VAL A 192 12.80 -7.31 7.36
C VAL A 192 11.41 -6.91 7.82
N PRO A 193 10.39 -7.77 7.63
CA PRO A 193 9.04 -7.44 8.02
C PRO A 193 8.93 -7.37 9.54
N ARG A 194 8.16 -6.40 10.03
CA ARG A 194 7.70 -6.34 11.42
C ARG A 194 6.19 -6.22 11.48
N GLU A 195 5.64 -6.46 12.67
CA GLU A 195 4.23 -6.18 12.92
C GLU A 195 3.97 -4.69 12.72
N ALA A 196 2.86 -4.37 12.04
CA ALA A 196 2.41 -3.00 11.89
C ALA A 196 1.96 -2.47 13.26
N LYS A 197 2.25 -1.21 13.52
CA LYS A 197 1.66 -0.51 14.66
C LYS A 197 0.22 -0.18 14.28
N ASP A 198 -0.74 -0.74 15.03
CA ASP A 198 -2.16 -0.39 14.94
C ASP A 198 -2.37 1.06 15.42
N GLU A 199 -2.01 2.02 14.59
CA GLU A 199 -2.42 3.41 14.77
C GLU A 199 -3.66 3.63 13.91
N ASP A 200 -4.83 3.48 14.56
CA ASP A 200 -6.07 4.05 14.05
C ASP A 200 -5.85 5.56 13.86
N PRO A 201 -6.19 6.15 12.70
CA PRO A 201 -6.06 7.59 12.47
C PRO A 201 -6.78 8.45 13.51
N GLU A 202 -7.82 7.93 14.16
CA GLU A 202 -8.49 8.62 15.26
C GLU A 202 -7.66 8.55 16.55
N LEU A 203 -6.83 7.52 16.75
CA LEU A 203 -5.92 7.43 17.90
C LEU A 203 -4.63 8.23 17.70
N SER A 204 -4.24 8.54 16.46
CA SER A 204 -2.97 9.25 16.17
C SER A 204 -2.95 10.70 16.70
N VAL A 205 -4.11 11.30 16.94
CA VAL A 205 -4.21 12.66 17.51
C VAL A 205 -4.06 12.69 19.04
N VAL A 206 -4.01 11.52 19.70
CA VAL A 206 -3.95 11.42 21.15
C VAL A 206 -2.63 10.82 21.61
N ALA A 207 -1.83 11.62 22.31
CA ALA A 207 -0.58 11.15 22.89
C ALA A 207 -0.80 10.22 24.11
N ASN A 208 0.15 9.30 24.31
CA ASN A 208 0.25 8.41 25.47
C ASN A 208 -0.90 7.39 25.62
N LEU A 209 -1.40 6.85 24.51
CA LEU A 209 -2.30 5.71 24.52
C LEU A 209 -1.51 4.41 24.71
N SER A 210 -1.87 3.62 25.72
CA SER A 210 -1.39 2.25 25.85
C SER A 210 -2.19 1.30 24.95
N LYS A 211 -1.66 0.10 24.68
CA LYS A 211 -2.37 -0.98 23.97
C LYS A 211 -3.80 -1.24 24.49
N ASN A 212 -4.03 -1.12 25.80
CA ASN A 212 -5.36 -1.29 26.39
C ASN A 212 -6.36 -0.18 26.02
N HIS A 213 -5.89 1.05 25.74
CA HIS A 213 -6.75 2.11 25.21
C HIS A 213 -7.14 1.80 23.77
N THR A 214 -6.17 1.35 22.95
CA THR A 214 -6.41 0.91 21.57
C THR A 214 -7.41 -0.25 21.52
N ALA A 215 -7.29 -1.23 22.41
CA ALA A 215 -8.22 -2.36 22.49
C ALA A 215 -9.65 -1.92 22.87
N LEU A 216 -9.79 -1.04 23.88
CA LEU A 216 -11.09 -0.49 24.25
C LEU A 216 -11.72 0.32 23.11
N TRP A 217 -10.91 1.14 22.44
CA TRP A 217 -11.32 1.90 21.28
C TRP A 217 -11.82 1.01 20.12
N GLN A 218 -11.12 -0.09 19.84
CA GLN A 218 -11.54 -1.08 18.85
C GLN A 218 -12.87 -1.75 19.22
N CYS A 219 -13.11 -2.06 20.50
CA CYS A 219 -14.38 -2.62 20.97
C CYS A 219 -15.54 -1.65 20.72
N ILE A 220 -15.35 -0.36 21.03
CA ILE A 220 -16.33 0.70 20.81
C ILE A 220 -16.66 0.80 19.32
N ARG A 221 -15.63 0.94 18.46
CA ARG A 221 -15.81 1.03 17.00
C ARG A 221 -16.52 -0.18 16.41
N SER A 222 -16.13 -1.39 16.83
CA SER A 222 -16.69 -2.64 16.30
C SER A 222 -18.19 -2.75 16.60
N ARG A 223 -18.60 -2.47 17.84
CA ARG A 223 -20.01 -2.46 18.26
C ARG A 223 -20.81 -1.40 17.50
N THR A 224 -20.31 -0.16 17.46
CA THR A 224 -20.99 0.93 16.75
C THR A 224 -21.12 0.66 15.25
N ALA A 225 -20.08 0.11 14.60
CA ALA A 225 -20.13 -0.24 13.17
C ALA A 225 -21.11 -1.39 12.88
N SER A 226 -21.28 -2.31 13.82
CA SER A 226 -22.20 -3.45 13.71
C SER A 226 -23.64 -3.11 14.13
N GLY A 227 -23.88 -1.88 14.61
CA GLY A 227 -25.17 -1.46 15.15
C GLY A 227 -25.56 -2.20 16.44
N GLU A 228 -24.57 -2.74 17.17
CA GLU A 228 -24.77 -3.39 18.46
C GLU A 228 -24.75 -2.37 19.60
N ASP A 229 -25.43 -2.70 20.70
CA ASP A 229 -25.43 -1.89 21.92
C ASP A 229 -23.99 -1.68 22.44
N CYS A 230 -23.66 -0.43 22.77
CA CYS A 230 -22.31 -0.02 23.16
C CYS A 230 -22.32 0.60 24.58
N THR A 231 -22.80 -0.18 25.55
CA THR A 231 -22.90 0.29 26.94
C THR A 231 -21.59 0.09 27.72
N ARG A 232 -21.40 0.85 28.81
CA ARG A 232 -20.22 0.71 29.68
C ARG A 232 -20.11 -0.71 30.25
N ALA A 233 -21.23 -1.35 30.57
CA ALA A 233 -21.26 -2.72 31.06
C ALA A 233 -20.73 -3.71 30.02
N LEU A 234 -21.22 -3.61 28.77
CA LEU A 234 -20.82 -4.50 27.68
C LEU A 234 -19.34 -4.31 27.31
N LEU A 235 -18.89 -3.06 27.20
CA LEU A 235 -17.48 -2.76 26.96
C LEU A 235 -16.57 -3.25 28.09
N ARG A 236 -17.04 -3.20 29.34
CA ARG A 236 -16.30 -3.74 30.47
C ARG A 236 -16.18 -5.25 30.38
N ASP A 237 -17.24 -5.95 30.00
CA ASP A 237 -17.24 -7.39 29.82
C ASP A 237 -16.29 -7.81 28.69
N ASP A 238 -16.29 -7.10 27.56
CA ASP A 238 -15.34 -7.33 26.47
C ASP A 238 -13.88 -7.16 26.94
N MET A 239 -13.60 -6.10 27.69
CA MET A 239 -12.27 -5.84 28.21
C MET A 239 -11.85 -6.88 29.26
N ILE A 240 -12.78 -7.43 30.05
CA ILE A 240 -12.52 -8.54 30.96
C ILE A 240 -12.27 -9.83 30.18
N ALA A 241 -13.02 -10.10 29.11
CA ALA A 241 -12.81 -11.27 28.27
C ALA A 241 -11.43 -11.24 27.61
N MET A 242 -10.96 -10.07 27.17
CA MET A 242 -9.65 -9.91 26.52
C MET A 242 -8.47 -9.84 27.50
N LEU A 243 -8.62 -9.12 28.63
CA LEU A 243 -7.51 -8.75 29.51
C LEU A 243 -7.62 -9.28 30.94
N GLY A 244 -8.65 -10.08 31.24
CA GLY A 244 -8.89 -10.67 32.55
C GLY A 244 -8.99 -9.62 33.67
N ASP A 245 -8.28 -9.87 34.78
CA ASP A 245 -8.31 -9.01 35.96
C ASP A 245 -7.73 -7.60 35.70
N ASN A 246 -6.83 -7.47 34.72
CA ASN A 246 -6.34 -6.17 34.28
C ASN A 246 -7.45 -5.37 33.57
N GLY A 247 -8.28 -6.04 32.76
CA GLY A 247 -9.48 -5.46 32.15
C GLY A 247 -10.45 -4.92 33.21
N ARG A 248 -10.73 -5.73 34.23
CA ARG A 248 -11.65 -5.36 35.33
C ARG A 248 -11.21 -4.11 36.10
N ARG A 249 -9.91 -3.99 36.40
CA ARG A 249 -9.33 -2.89 37.19
C ARG A 249 -9.01 -1.65 36.36
N GLY A 250 -8.63 -1.82 35.10
CA GLY A 250 -8.17 -0.75 34.22
C GLY A 250 -9.28 -0.04 33.44
N PHE A 251 -10.43 -0.71 33.23
CA PHE A 251 -11.52 -0.24 32.35
C PHE A 251 -11.87 1.24 32.52
N ASN A 252 -12.26 1.67 33.74
CA ASN A 252 -12.69 3.05 33.98
C ASN A 252 -11.60 4.06 33.62
N ARG A 253 -10.34 3.76 33.95
CA ARG A 253 -9.21 4.65 33.67
C ARG A 253 -8.99 4.85 32.17
N TRP A 254 -9.13 3.78 31.39
CA TRP A 254 -8.98 3.84 29.93
C TRP A 254 -10.16 4.57 29.29
N LEU A 255 -11.38 4.28 29.75
CA LEU A 255 -12.60 4.93 29.27
C LEU A 255 -12.57 6.44 29.55
N GLU A 256 -12.22 6.86 30.77
CA GLU A 256 -12.08 8.27 31.16
C GLU A 256 -11.02 8.99 30.33
N LYS A 257 -9.92 8.32 29.96
CA LYS A 257 -8.90 8.92 29.09
C LYS A 257 -9.43 9.11 27.67
N LEU A 258 -10.12 8.13 27.09
CA LEU A 258 -10.71 8.27 25.76
C LEU A 258 -11.77 9.39 25.71
N GLU A 259 -12.56 9.54 26.76
CA GLU A 259 -13.55 10.63 26.88
C GLU A 259 -12.87 11.99 27.05
N ARG A 260 -11.89 12.10 27.97
CA ARG A 260 -11.16 13.36 28.21
C ARG A 260 -10.40 13.83 26.98
N ASP A 261 -9.87 12.90 26.20
CA ASP A 261 -9.09 13.20 25.00
C ASP A 261 -10.00 13.30 23.75
N GLU A 262 -11.33 13.45 23.95
CA GLU A 262 -12.35 13.75 22.93
C GLU A 262 -12.50 12.70 21.81
N LEU A 263 -12.16 11.44 22.08
CA LEU A 263 -12.36 10.33 21.13
C LEU A 263 -13.77 9.73 21.21
N ILE A 264 -14.36 9.74 22.40
CA ILE A 264 -15.68 9.15 22.66
C ILE A 264 -16.56 10.13 23.42
N LYS A 265 -17.88 9.97 23.26
CA LYS A 265 -18.89 10.60 24.09
C LYS A 265 -19.60 9.52 24.92
N ILE A 266 -19.83 9.83 26.19
CA ILE A 266 -20.66 9.01 27.08
C ILE A 266 -21.98 9.74 27.34
N ASP A 267 -23.11 9.09 27.05
CA ASP A 267 -24.46 9.63 27.31
C ASP A 267 -25.24 8.65 28.20
N GLY A 268 -25.24 8.91 29.51
CA GLY A 268 -25.70 7.95 30.50
C GLY A 268 -24.79 6.72 30.56
N ASP A 269 -25.29 5.58 30.06
CA ASP A 269 -24.54 4.32 29.97
C ASP A 269 -24.08 3.99 28.54
N GLU A 270 -24.53 4.74 27.54
CA GLU A 270 -24.14 4.56 26.13
C GLU A 270 -22.81 5.24 25.85
N VAL A 271 -21.97 4.57 25.06
CA VAL A 271 -20.66 5.04 24.62
C VAL A 271 -20.65 5.07 23.10
N SER A 272 -20.21 6.19 22.51
CA SER A 272 -20.15 6.34 21.06
C SER A 272 -18.88 7.08 20.62
N PRO A 273 -18.30 6.74 19.45
CA PRO A 273 -17.21 7.53 18.88
C PRO A 273 -17.65 8.97 18.58
N LEU A 274 -16.78 9.94 18.87
CA LEU A 274 -16.93 11.30 18.38
C LEU A 274 -16.39 11.35 16.95
N GLY A 275 -17.26 11.14 15.95
CA GLY A 275 -16.88 11.32 14.56
C GLY A 275 -16.35 12.73 14.32
N ARG A 276 -15.36 12.89 13.42
CA ARG A 276 -14.87 14.22 13.00
C ARG A 276 -16.06 15.10 12.63
N LEU A 277 -16.35 16.11 13.45
CA LEU A 277 -17.01 17.31 12.96
C LEU A 277 -16.03 17.94 11.97
N GLU A 278 -16.43 18.00 10.70
CA GLU A 278 -15.80 18.84 9.70
C GLU A 278 -15.61 20.25 10.32
N ARG A 279 -14.36 20.59 10.63
CA ARG A 279 -13.92 21.96 10.90
C ARG A 279 -13.01 22.40 9.77
#